data_AF-A0A399X5J2-F1
#
_entry.id   AF-A0A399X5J2-F1
#
_cell.length_a   1.000
_cell.length_b   1.000
_cell.length_c   1.000
_cell.angle_alpha   90.00
_cell.angle_beta   90.00
_cell.angle_gamma   90.00
#
_symmetry.space_group_name_H-M   'P 1'
#
loop_
_entity.id
_entity.type
_entity.pdbx_description
1 polymer ?
#
loop_
_entity_poly.entity_id
_entity_poly.type
_entity_poly.pdbx_seq_one_letter_code
_entity_poly.pdbx_strand_id
1 'polypeptide(L)'
;MVTFIPLLAAHMLGFATAEPSITASSLRAHVEYLASPELGGRLTGSEGERKAGDYAKKWFSDLGLLPAGTAGTYFQEFPVTFGGEATPETNLRLLNSAGNEIAAKVGVDFNPVYNSVPDALDGLPVVYAGEGLASPERDDYKGIDVKGKAVAVFVSPNGGATTRQKAQAAKERGAAAILFVGTQTGQGLLGLDRRYGIENGSGFAAVAISSGLFERVSGMKFDEARKQALSGRVAPGFAKGLKVSFKSEIRPKSVTGRNVMALLPGTDPAVKDQYIIIGAHLDHVGRGEFGSRTGADSIHFGADDNASGSAAVLELARYFAETKSNRRSILFQLYSGEELGLIGSTHFVKNPTIDLSRVSWMLNLDMIGGLRENKIIIDGVRTSPLWPDFIKELAADFVVQVDREDLRGRSDHAGFERSNIPVTFFFTGENEHYHTETDSAATLNYDGAAKIVNMAVAWIKKVDALSGMVPVIVSGVVVDRTPPKQESSSGGAGTRRVRVGLIPSYGDGGPGLLLDGVQPNSPAEKAGLMAGDRIMKWGEKTIGSIEDIQSIFENAEPGKPVKVVVVRNGKEITMTVTPEGIGVQAA
;
A
#
# COMPACT_ATOMS: atom_id res chain seq x y z
N MET A 1 -73.79 -39.94 -22.45
CA MET A 1 -72.50 -40.60 -22.17
C MET A 1 -71.45 -39.51 -22.05
N VAL A 2 -70.98 -39.24 -20.84
CA VAL A 2 -69.90 -38.27 -20.57
C VAL A 2 -68.61 -39.06 -20.49
N THR A 3 -67.69 -38.81 -21.42
CA THR A 3 -66.40 -39.52 -21.51
C THR A 3 -65.39 -38.82 -20.61
N PHE A 4 -64.97 -39.49 -19.54
CA PHE A 4 -63.88 -39.07 -18.65
C PHE A 4 -62.53 -39.32 -19.33
N ILE A 5 -61.70 -38.29 -19.43
CA ILE A 5 -60.27 -38.40 -19.79
C ILE A 5 -59.49 -38.27 -18.47
N PRO A 6 -58.67 -39.26 -18.06
CA PRO A 6 -57.87 -39.14 -16.85
C PRO A 6 -56.63 -38.28 -17.11
N LEU A 7 -56.46 -37.22 -16.33
CA LEU A 7 -55.27 -36.38 -16.30
C LEU A 7 -54.17 -37.14 -15.53
N LEU A 8 -53.14 -37.62 -16.24
CA LEU A 8 -51.97 -38.21 -15.62
C LEU A 8 -51.08 -37.08 -15.07
N ALA A 9 -51.02 -36.93 -13.75
CA ALA A 9 -50.09 -36.01 -13.09
C ALA A 9 -48.68 -36.62 -13.08
N ALA A 10 -47.82 -36.13 -13.96
CA ALA A 10 -46.39 -36.44 -13.93
C ALA A 10 -45.75 -35.78 -12.70
N HIS A 11 -45.38 -36.59 -11.70
CA HIS A 11 -44.50 -36.16 -10.61
C HIS A 11 -43.08 -36.02 -11.17
N MET A 12 -42.66 -34.78 -11.47
CA MET A 12 -41.24 -34.49 -11.62
C MET A 12 -40.58 -34.59 -10.25
N LEU A 13 -39.88 -35.70 -10.01
CA LEU A 13 -38.88 -35.79 -8.96
C LEU A 13 -37.74 -34.83 -9.32
N GLY A 14 -37.76 -33.65 -8.72
CA GLY A 14 -36.62 -32.72 -8.76
C GLY A 14 -35.46 -33.34 -8.00
N PHE A 15 -34.43 -33.79 -8.73
CA PHE A 15 -33.13 -34.02 -8.12
C PHE A 15 -32.59 -32.66 -7.69
N ALA A 16 -32.53 -32.41 -6.38
CA ALA A 16 -31.77 -31.29 -5.85
C ALA A 16 -30.31 -31.52 -6.25
N THR A 17 -29.81 -30.76 -7.23
CA THR A 17 -28.40 -30.73 -7.55
C THR A 17 -27.66 -30.22 -6.32
N ALA A 18 -26.70 -30.99 -5.80
CA ALA A 18 -25.86 -30.53 -4.70
C ALA A 18 -25.22 -29.18 -5.07
N GLU A 19 -25.19 -28.22 -4.13
CA GLU A 19 -24.50 -26.95 -4.39
C GLU A 19 -23.04 -27.22 -4.79
N PRO A 20 -22.51 -26.52 -5.81
CA PRO A 20 -21.15 -26.71 -6.25
C PRO A 20 -20.18 -26.36 -5.11
N SER A 21 -19.30 -27.27 -4.70
CA SER A 21 -18.27 -26.95 -3.70
C SER A 21 -17.01 -26.42 -4.36
N ILE A 22 -16.25 -25.59 -3.63
CA ILE A 22 -14.90 -25.21 -4.03
C ILE A 22 -13.94 -26.28 -3.53
N THR A 23 -13.18 -26.90 -4.43
CA THR A 23 -12.36 -28.08 -4.13
C THR A 23 -10.87 -27.77 -4.12
N ALA A 24 -10.10 -28.60 -3.42
CA ALA A 24 -8.64 -28.54 -3.45
C ALA A 24 -8.07 -28.60 -4.89
N SER A 25 -8.65 -29.43 -5.75
CA SER A 25 -8.22 -29.56 -7.15
C SER A 25 -8.49 -28.30 -7.98
N SER A 26 -9.62 -27.63 -7.78
CA SER A 26 -9.95 -26.38 -8.48
C SER A 26 -8.98 -25.25 -8.12
N LEU A 27 -8.69 -25.08 -6.81
CA LEU A 27 -7.70 -24.11 -6.34
C LEU A 27 -6.30 -24.45 -6.87
N ARG A 28 -5.91 -25.72 -6.82
CA ARG A 28 -4.61 -26.18 -7.32
C ARG A 28 -4.39 -25.86 -8.79
N ALA A 29 -5.41 -26.02 -9.64
CA ALA A 29 -5.28 -25.70 -11.06
C ALA A 29 -4.95 -24.22 -11.31
N HIS A 30 -5.58 -23.31 -10.56
CA HIS A 30 -5.26 -21.88 -10.62
C HIS A 30 -3.86 -21.58 -10.09
N VAL A 31 -3.49 -22.14 -8.94
CA VAL A 31 -2.17 -21.93 -8.33
C VAL A 31 -1.04 -22.46 -9.24
N GLU A 32 -1.19 -23.65 -9.82
CA GLU A 32 -0.17 -24.23 -10.71
C GLU A 32 0.10 -23.36 -11.93
N TYR A 33 -0.96 -22.76 -12.51
CA TYR A 33 -0.76 -21.76 -13.56
C TYR A 33 -0.14 -20.49 -13.01
N LEU A 34 -0.75 -19.84 -12.01
CA LEU A 34 -0.34 -18.54 -11.51
C LEU A 34 1.10 -18.56 -10.97
N ALA A 35 1.53 -19.62 -10.31
CA ALA A 35 2.87 -19.82 -9.74
C ALA A 35 3.81 -20.61 -10.68
N SER A 36 3.57 -20.57 -11.99
CA SER A 36 4.40 -21.26 -12.98
C SER A 36 5.67 -20.47 -13.36
N PRO A 37 6.72 -21.14 -13.86
CA PRO A 37 7.90 -20.47 -14.40
C PRO A 37 7.61 -19.48 -15.55
N GLU A 38 6.56 -19.71 -16.35
CA GLU A 38 6.19 -18.84 -17.48
C GLU A 38 5.69 -17.45 -17.06
N LEU A 39 5.24 -17.32 -15.80
CA LEU A 39 4.83 -16.05 -15.20
C LEU A 39 5.95 -15.37 -14.43
N GLY A 40 7.13 -16.00 -14.30
CA GLY A 40 8.36 -15.34 -13.84
C GLY A 40 8.26 -14.64 -12.48
N GLY A 41 7.39 -15.11 -11.58
CA GLY A 41 7.15 -14.52 -10.26
C GLY A 41 6.31 -13.24 -10.25
N ARG A 42 5.65 -12.89 -11.37
CA ARG A 42 4.59 -11.87 -11.44
C ARG A 42 4.95 -10.52 -10.82
N LEU A 43 6.20 -10.06 -11.00
CA LEU A 43 6.58 -8.72 -10.54
C LEU A 43 5.64 -7.65 -11.10
N THR A 44 5.25 -6.67 -10.30
CA THR A 44 4.38 -5.57 -10.72
C THR A 44 4.85 -4.93 -12.04
N GLY A 45 3.95 -4.80 -13.01
CA GLY A 45 4.18 -4.29 -14.36
C GLY A 45 4.98 -5.20 -15.31
N SER A 46 5.43 -6.38 -14.85
CA SER A 46 6.13 -7.36 -15.68
C SER A 46 5.22 -8.03 -16.72
N GLU A 47 5.82 -8.71 -17.70
CA GLU A 47 5.08 -9.56 -18.63
C GLU A 47 4.33 -10.68 -17.91
N GLY A 48 4.91 -11.21 -16.83
CA GLY A 48 4.31 -12.25 -15.99
C GLY A 48 3.01 -11.79 -15.35
N GLU A 49 3.01 -10.63 -14.68
CA GLU A 49 1.80 -10.07 -14.09
C GLU A 49 0.75 -9.75 -15.18
N ARG A 50 1.17 -9.29 -16.36
CA ARG A 50 0.25 -9.07 -17.49
C ARG A 50 -0.44 -10.37 -17.93
N LYS A 51 0.31 -11.46 -18.09
CA LYS A 51 -0.26 -12.78 -18.42
C LYS A 51 -1.20 -13.28 -17.31
N ALA A 52 -0.85 -13.08 -16.04
CA ALA A 52 -1.71 -13.44 -14.92
C ALA A 52 -3.03 -12.63 -14.93
N GLY A 53 -2.97 -11.33 -15.22
CA GLY A 53 -4.17 -10.50 -15.30
C GLY A 53 -5.05 -10.82 -16.51
N ASP A 54 -4.45 -11.19 -17.64
CA ASP A 54 -5.19 -11.62 -18.83
C ASP A 54 -5.88 -12.98 -18.60
N TYR A 55 -5.24 -13.87 -17.84
CA TYR A 55 -5.83 -15.12 -17.38
C TYR A 55 -7.06 -14.88 -16.49
N ALA A 56 -6.95 -14.01 -15.48
CA ALA A 56 -8.06 -13.67 -14.61
C ALA A 56 -9.21 -12.98 -15.35
N LYS A 57 -8.89 -12.03 -16.24
CA LYS A 57 -9.87 -11.40 -17.14
C LYS A 57 -10.63 -12.47 -17.95
N LYS A 58 -9.90 -13.42 -18.56
CA LYS A 58 -10.52 -14.48 -19.36
C LYS A 58 -11.47 -15.31 -18.49
N TRP A 59 -11.02 -15.71 -17.30
CA TRP A 59 -11.85 -16.46 -16.35
C TRP A 59 -13.14 -15.72 -16.01
N PHE A 60 -13.06 -14.44 -15.63
CA PHE A 60 -14.25 -13.63 -15.33
C PHE A 60 -15.17 -13.46 -16.55
N SER A 61 -14.61 -13.28 -17.73
CA SER A 61 -15.38 -13.15 -18.97
C SER A 61 -16.10 -14.45 -19.35
N ASP A 62 -15.44 -15.60 -19.21
CA ASP A 62 -16.04 -16.91 -19.50
C ASP A 62 -17.23 -17.20 -18.56
N LEU A 63 -17.15 -16.70 -17.32
CA LEU A 63 -18.23 -16.76 -16.32
C LEU A 63 -19.35 -15.72 -16.55
N GLY A 64 -19.20 -14.83 -17.54
CA GLY A 64 -20.19 -13.79 -17.86
C GLY A 64 -20.25 -12.64 -16.87
N LEU A 65 -19.21 -12.42 -16.05
CA LEU A 65 -19.13 -11.25 -15.16
C LEU A 65 -18.87 -9.99 -15.98
N LEU A 66 -19.38 -8.86 -15.52
CA LEU A 66 -19.22 -7.58 -16.20
C LEU A 66 -17.84 -6.97 -15.91
N PRO A 67 -17.22 -6.27 -16.88
CA PRO A 67 -16.01 -5.48 -16.62
C PRO A 67 -16.29 -4.39 -15.57
N ALA A 68 -15.40 -4.24 -14.58
CA ALA A 68 -15.55 -3.26 -13.50
C ALA A 68 -14.35 -2.29 -13.37
N GLY A 69 -13.41 -2.37 -14.31
CA GLY A 69 -12.27 -1.48 -14.48
C GLY A 69 -12.62 -0.11 -15.05
N THR A 70 -11.58 0.63 -15.45
CA THR A 70 -11.76 1.93 -16.10
C THR A 70 -12.21 1.76 -17.54
N ALA A 71 -12.95 2.75 -18.05
CA ALA A 71 -13.42 2.80 -19.44
C ALA A 71 -14.17 1.54 -19.92
N GLY A 72 -14.89 0.85 -19.02
CA GLY A 72 -15.66 -0.35 -19.36
C GLY A 72 -14.80 -1.60 -19.62
N THR A 73 -13.55 -1.63 -19.15
CA THR A 73 -12.65 -2.78 -19.25
C THR A 73 -12.62 -3.58 -17.94
N TYR A 74 -11.97 -4.74 -17.91
CA TYR A 74 -11.68 -5.45 -16.65
C TYR A 74 -10.48 -4.86 -15.91
N PHE A 75 -9.81 -3.84 -16.46
CA PHE A 75 -8.54 -3.36 -15.94
C PHE A 75 -8.67 -1.95 -15.38
N GLN A 76 -8.01 -1.70 -14.25
CA GLN A 76 -7.70 -0.36 -13.78
C GLN A 76 -6.19 -0.21 -13.76
N GLU A 77 -5.68 0.53 -14.74
CA GLU A 77 -4.26 0.79 -14.92
C GLU A 77 -3.82 2.05 -14.18
N PHE A 78 -2.63 2.03 -13.60
CA PHE A 78 -2.05 3.15 -12.87
C PHE A 78 -0.51 3.11 -12.91
N PRO A 79 0.17 4.26 -12.79
CA PRO A 79 1.63 4.28 -12.74
C PRO A 79 2.13 3.75 -11.38
N VAL A 80 3.10 2.83 -11.44
CA VAL A 80 3.82 2.29 -10.29
C VAL A 80 5.28 2.70 -10.39
N THR A 81 5.77 3.45 -9.41
CA THR A 81 7.17 3.91 -9.39
C THR A 81 8.02 3.00 -8.52
N PHE A 82 9.02 2.35 -9.12
CA PHE A 82 9.97 1.45 -8.43
C PHE A 82 11.21 2.15 -7.90
N GLY A 83 11.52 3.30 -8.45
CA GLY A 83 12.81 3.94 -8.26
C GLY A 83 12.97 5.09 -9.23
N GLY A 84 14.20 5.38 -9.59
CA GLY A 84 14.49 6.38 -10.60
C GLY A 84 15.80 6.13 -11.32
N GLU A 85 16.12 7.04 -12.22
CA GLU A 85 17.37 7.08 -12.95
C GLU A 85 18.00 8.45 -12.73
N ALA A 86 19.33 8.47 -12.56
CA ALA A 86 20.06 9.72 -12.48
C ALA A 86 19.99 10.41 -13.84
N THR A 87 19.66 11.70 -13.83
CA THR A 87 19.68 12.55 -15.03
C THR A 87 21.10 13.07 -15.30
N PRO A 88 21.40 13.58 -16.51
CA PRO A 88 22.69 14.21 -16.81
C PRO A 88 23.08 15.36 -15.89
N GLU A 89 22.11 16.00 -15.24
CA GLU A 89 22.29 17.09 -14.29
C GLU A 89 22.81 16.62 -12.92
N THR A 90 22.69 15.32 -12.64
CA THR A 90 23.24 14.71 -11.43
C THR A 90 24.75 14.71 -11.46
N ASN A 91 25.37 15.34 -10.46
CA ASN A 91 26.82 15.44 -10.36
C ASN A 91 27.29 15.33 -8.92
N LEU A 92 28.49 14.76 -8.76
CA LEU A 92 29.22 14.67 -7.51
C LEU A 92 30.63 15.20 -7.74
N ARG A 93 31.01 16.21 -6.97
CA ARG A 93 32.35 16.79 -6.98
C ARG A 93 33.00 16.59 -5.61
N LEU A 94 34.15 15.94 -5.61
CA LEU A 94 34.92 15.64 -4.41
C LEU A 94 36.27 16.35 -4.47
N LEU A 95 36.60 17.12 -3.43
CA LEU A 95 37.88 17.80 -3.28
C LEU A 95 38.64 17.20 -2.10
N ASN A 96 39.87 16.75 -2.33
CA ASN A 96 40.72 16.28 -1.24
C ASN A 96 41.28 17.45 -0.39
N SER A 97 42.07 17.13 0.63
CA SER A 97 42.68 18.12 1.52
C SER A 97 43.63 19.10 0.82
N ALA A 98 44.16 18.75 -0.36
CA ALA A 98 44.98 19.63 -1.19
C ALA A 98 44.16 20.50 -2.15
N GLY A 99 42.83 20.33 -2.17
CA GLY A 99 41.93 21.03 -3.11
C GLY A 99 41.90 20.42 -4.51
N ASN A 100 42.53 19.27 -4.72
CA ASN A 100 42.48 18.57 -6.00
C ASN A 100 41.15 17.83 -6.15
N GLU A 101 40.58 17.91 -7.34
CA GLU A 101 39.35 17.24 -7.68
C GLU A 101 39.56 15.75 -7.94
N ILE A 102 38.67 14.93 -7.38
CA ILE A 102 38.62 13.50 -7.58
C ILE A 102 37.45 13.20 -8.51
N ALA A 103 37.76 12.66 -9.70
CA ALA A 103 36.76 12.29 -10.67
C ALA A 103 35.83 11.17 -10.14
N ALA A 104 34.53 11.36 -10.34
CA ALA A 104 33.48 10.41 -10.00
C ALA A 104 32.45 10.33 -11.14
N LYS A 105 32.16 9.11 -11.58
CA LYS A 105 31.17 8.85 -12.64
C LYS A 105 29.88 8.29 -12.05
N VAL A 106 28.74 8.86 -12.45
CA VAL A 106 27.41 8.36 -12.06
C VAL A 106 27.19 6.93 -12.55
N GLY A 107 26.54 6.08 -11.76
CA GLY A 107 26.31 4.67 -12.06
C GLY A 107 27.53 3.75 -11.89
N VAL A 108 28.72 4.31 -11.63
CA VAL A 108 29.96 3.54 -11.43
C VAL A 108 30.58 3.86 -10.06
N ASP A 109 30.82 5.13 -9.82
CA ASP A 109 31.45 5.63 -8.60
C ASP A 109 30.43 6.14 -7.60
N PHE A 110 29.32 6.68 -8.08
CA PHE A 110 28.26 7.18 -7.21
C PHE A 110 26.90 7.11 -7.87
N ASN A 111 25.85 7.11 -7.05
CA ASN A 111 24.46 7.27 -7.44
C ASN A 111 23.78 8.20 -6.45
N PRO A 112 22.82 9.03 -6.88
CA PRO A 112 21.93 9.69 -5.93
C PRO A 112 21.10 8.61 -5.20
N VAL A 113 20.69 8.90 -3.97
CA VAL A 113 19.82 8.00 -3.22
C VAL A 113 18.36 8.37 -3.49
N TYR A 114 17.49 7.37 -3.65
CA TYR A 114 16.06 7.62 -3.88
C TYR A 114 15.47 8.50 -2.74
N ASN A 115 14.63 9.48 -3.10
CA ASN A 115 14.13 10.57 -2.22
C ASN A 115 15.19 11.57 -1.69
N SER A 116 16.44 11.53 -2.16
CA SER A 116 17.39 12.63 -1.90
C SER A 116 16.86 13.93 -2.49
N VAL A 117 17.00 15.03 -1.76
CA VAL A 117 16.65 16.36 -2.30
C VAL A 117 17.49 16.70 -3.52
N PRO A 118 16.91 17.49 -4.47
CA PRO A 118 17.60 17.83 -5.70
C PRO A 118 18.59 19.00 -5.58
N ASP A 119 18.59 19.67 -4.43
CA ASP A 119 19.35 20.91 -4.24
C ASP A 119 20.86 20.69 -4.36
N ALA A 120 21.52 21.67 -4.96
CA ALA A 120 22.96 21.69 -5.02
C ALA A 120 23.53 22.00 -3.63
N LEU A 121 24.30 21.07 -3.10
CA LEU A 121 25.18 21.29 -1.96
C LEU A 121 26.58 21.61 -2.46
N ASP A 122 27.24 22.60 -1.86
CA ASP A 122 28.56 23.05 -2.28
C ASP A 122 29.57 23.02 -1.14
N GLY A 123 30.71 22.35 -1.38
CA GLY A 123 31.89 22.39 -0.53
C GLY A 123 31.73 21.89 0.92
N LEU A 124 30.75 21.02 1.21
CA LEU A 124 30.51 20.51 2.57
C LEU A 124 31.70 19.69 3.07
N PRO A 125 32.26 19.98 4.25
CA PRO A 125 33.23 19.10 4.89
C PRO A 125 32.59 17.73 5.13
N VAL A 126 33.36 16.66 4.88
CA VAL A 126 32.92 15.29 5.16
C VAL A 126 33.46 14.86 6.52
N VAL A 127 32.64 14.14 7.28
CA VAL A 127 33.04 13.42 8.49
C VAL A 127 32.61 11.96 8.38
N TYR A 128 33.30 11.06 9.06
CA TYR A 128 33.02 9.62 9.00
C TYR A 128 32.41 9.15 10.31
N ALA A 129 31.28 8.43 10.25
CA ALA A 129 30.57 7.96 11.44
C ALA A 129 30.28 6.45 11.38
N GLY A 130 31.27 5.64 11.01
CA GLY A 130 31.14 4.17 11.10
C GLY A 130 30.01 3.62 10.24
N GLU A 131 29.08 2.89 10.88
CA GLU A 131 27.84 2.45 10.24
C GLU A 131 26.70 3.48 10.35
N GLY A 132 26.86 4.56 11.10
CA GLY A 132 25.80 5.54 11.34
C GLY A 132 24.71 5.00 12.26
N LEU A 133 25.06 4.11 13.19
CA LEU A 133 24.12 3.61 14.20
C LEU A 133 23.93 4.63 15.32
N ALA A 134 22.70 4.69 15.80
CA ALA A 134 22.24 5.62 16.82
C ALA A 134 21.28 4.92 17.77
N SER A 135 21.82 4.00 18.59
CA SER A 135 21.06 3.29 19.62
C SER A 135 21.75 3.43 20.99
N PRO A 136 21.05 3.10 22.10
CA PRO A 136 21.66 3.06 23.43
C PRO A 136 22.90 2.14 23.51
N GLU A 137 22.89 1.04 22.78
CA GLU A 137 23.96 0.02 22.76
C GLU A 137 25.14 0.45 21.89
N ARG A 138 24.91 1.25 20.84
CA ARG A 138 25.94 1.74 19.93
C ARG A 138 25.54 3.06 19.28
N ASP A 139 26.33 4.10 19.57
CA ASP A 139 26.21 5.43 18.97
C ASP A 139 27.50 5.80 18.23
N ASP A 140 27.51 5.58 16.91
CA ASP A 140 28.67 5.85 16.06
C ASP A 140 28.95 7.35 15.88
N TYR A 141 28.03 8.21 16.29
CA TYR A 141 28.17 9.67 16.25
C TYR A 141 28.87 10.23 17.49
N LYS A 142 29.08 9.41 18.52
CA LYS A 142 29.64 9.87 19.80
C LYS A 142 31.03 10.48 19.60
N GLY A 143 31.17 11.76 19.97
CA GLY A 143 32.43 12.50 19.84
C GLY A 143 32.73 13.05 18.44
N ILE A 144 31.75 12.99 17.52
CA ILE A 144 31.90 13.47 16.14
C ILE A 144 30.99 14.70 15.95
N ASP A 145 31.58 15.83 15.59
CA ASP A 145 30.83 17.02 15.22
C ASP A 145 30.33 16.89 13.78
N VAL A 146 29.04 16.56 13.62
CA VAL A 146 28.39 16.38 12.32
C VAL A 146 27.60 17.60 11.85
N LYS A 147 27.46 18.64 12.67
CA LYS A 147 26.52 19.74 12.41
C LYS A 147 26.92 20.51 11.15
N GLY A 148 25.99 20.61 10.19
CA GLY A 148 26.20 21.28 8.90
C GLY A 148 27.17 20.58 7.95
N LYS A 149 27.59 19.34 8.26
CA LYS A 149 28.56 18.58 7.47
C LYS A 149 27.90 17.42 6.74
N ALA A 150 28.62 16.87 5.76
CA ALA A 150 28.23 15.62 5.14
C ALA A 150 28.79 14.45 5.95
N VAL A 151 27.98 13.44 6.27
CA VAL A 151 28.41 12.28 7.07
C VAL A 151 28.53 11.05 6.19
N ALA A 152 29.70 10.44 6.12
CA ALA A 152 29.92 9.18 5.44
C ALA A 152 29.72 8.00 6.40
N VAL A 153 28.93 7.02 5.95
CA VAL A 153 28.60 5.80 6.72
C VAL A 153 28.60 4.58 5.81
N PHE A 154 29.00 3.43 6.33
CA PHE A 154 28.88 2.15 5.60
C PHE A 154 27.44 1.65 5.60
N VAL A 155 27.02 1.04 4.49
CA VAL A 155 25.73 0.32 4.42
C VAL A 155 25.81 -0.93 5.30
N SER A 156 24.81 -1.14 6.16
CA SER A 156 24.75 -2.32 7.04
C SER A 156 24.47 -3.58 6.21
N PRO A 157 24.92 -4.75 6.67
CA PRO A 157 24.51 -6.03 6.09
C PRO A 157 22.98 -6.24 6.14
N ASN A 158 22.49 -7.24 5.40
CA ASN A 158 21.07 -7.63 5.44
C ASN A 158 20.62 -7.89 6.89
N GLY A 159 19.42 -7.39 7.24
CA GLY A 159 18.88 -7.43 8.60
C GLY A 159 19.40 -6.33 9.55
N GLY A 160 20.36 -5.51 9.12
CA GLY A 160 20.85 -4.35 9.88
C GLY A 160 20.04 -3.07 9.67
N ALA A 161 20.55 -1.95 10.19
CA ALA A 161 19.88 -0.65 10.09
C ALA A 161 19.74 -0.18 8.62
N THR A 162 18.54 0.29 8.28
CA THR A 162 18.19 0.74 6.93
C THR A 162 18.79 2.10 6.58
N THR A 163 18.86 2.43 5.30
CA THR A 163 19.24 3.76 4.82
C THR A 163 18.35 4.86 5.40
N ARG A 164 17.05 4.59 5.57
CA ARG A 164 16.09 5.52 6.19
C ARG A 164 16.46 5.82 7.64
N GLN A 165 16.68 4.79 8.46
CA GLN A 165 17.04 4.94 9.87
C GLN A 165 18.38 5.71 10.02
N LYS A 166 19.38 5.37 9.21
CA LYS A 166 20.69 6.05 9.23
C LYS A 166 20.59 7.51 8.79
N ALA A 167 19.84 7.78 7.73
CA ALA A 167 19.60 9.14 7.25
C ALA A 167 18.88 9.99 8.29
N GLN A 168 17.83 9.43 8.93
CA GLN A 168 17.12 10.09 10.02
C GLN A 168 18.06 10.39 11.20
N ALA A 169 18.84 9.40 11.65
CA ALA A 169 19.79 9.58 12.74
C ALA A 169 20.84 10.67 12.47
N ALA A 170 21.37 10.74 11.23
CA ALA A 170 22.30 11.79 10.81
C ALA A 170 21.63 13.18 10.81
N LYS A 171 20.42 13.25 10.25
CA LYS A 171 19.65 14.49 10.13
C LYS A 171 19.27 15.05 11.50
N GLU A 172 18.79 14.22 12.43
CA GLU A 172 18.43 14.61 13.79
C GLU A 172 19.63 15.17 14.58
N ARG A 173 20.85 14.75 14.24
CA ARG A 173 22.10 15.28 14.81
C ARG A 173 22.63 16.52 14.08
N GLY A 174 21.91 17.00 13.07
CA GLY A 174 22.20 18.24 12.37
C GLY A 174 23.16 18.11 11.18
N ALA A 175 23.40 16.89 10.66
CA ALA A 175 24.10 16.73 9.40
C ALA A 175 23.36 17.48 8.27
N ALA A 176 24.12 17.97 7.28
CA ALA A 176 23.56 18.59 6.07
C ALA A 176 23.35 17.57 4.93
N ALA A 177 24.12 16.48 4.94
CA ALA A 177 24.01 15.41 3.96
C ALA A 177 24.53 14.08 4.52
N ILE A 178 24.23 12.98 3.83
CA ILE A 178 24.76 11.65 4.12
C ILE A 178 25.35 10.98 2.87
N LEU A 179 26.50 10.32 3.03
CA LEU A 179 27.16 9.51 2.00
C LEU A 179 27.10 8.05 2.44
N PHE A 180 26.35 7.22 1.71
CA PHE A 180 26.32 5.77 1.94
C PHE A 180 27.46 5.09 1.18
N VAL A 181 28.26 4.29 1.86
CA VAL A 181 29.42 3.63 1.30
C VAL A 181 29.16 2.13 1.08
N GLY A 182 29.29 1.68 -0.16
CA GLY A 182 29.13 0.27 -0.54
C GLY A 182 27.66 -0.19 -0.57
N THR A 183 27.44 -1.48 -0.35
CA THR A 183 26.12 -2.15 -0.39
C THR A 183 25.93 -3.06 0.83
N GLN A 184 24.75 -3.65 0.99
CA GLN A 184 24.49 -4.63 2.03
C GLN A 184 25.40 -5.87 1.91
N THR A 185 25.70 -6.29 0.68
CA THR A 185 26.60 -7.43 0.40
C THR A 185 28.08 -7.05 0.47
N GLY A 186 28.39 -5.74 0.56
CA GLY A 186 29.74 -5.22 0.69
C GLY A 186 30.09 -4.31 -0.48
N GLN A 187 30.74 -4.87 -1.49
CA GLN A 187 31.24 -4.11 -2.64
C GLN A 187 30.12 -3.68 -3.60
N GLY A 188 30.41 -2.67 -4.41
CA GLY A 188 29.48 -2.14 -5.41
C GLY A 188 28.88 -0.81 -5.00
N LEU A 189 27.73 -0.49 -5.60
CA LEU A 189 27.06 0.80 -5.49
C LEU A 189 25.56 0.57 -5.30
N LEU A 190 24.92 1.29 -4.36
CA LEU A 190 23.46 1.23 -4.20
C LEU A 190 22.76 1.70 -5.47
N GLY A 191 21.70 0.98 -5.85
CA GLY A 191 20.80 1.39 -6.93
C GLY A 191 19.87 2.53 -6.51
N LEU A 192 19.30 3.23 -7.50
CA LEU A 192 18.29 4.28 -7.31
C LEU A 192 16.90 3.67 -7.10
N ASP A 193 16.80 2.79 -6.12
CA ASP A 193 15.62 1.99 -5.84
C ASP A 193 14.95 2.48 -4.55
N ARG A 194 13.61 2.39 -4.46
CA ARG A 194 12.86 2.71 -3.23
C ARG A 194 13.36 1.92 -2.01
N ARG A 195 13.93 0.73 -2.20
CA ARG A 195 14.58 -0.12 -1.17
C ARG A 195 15.71 0.58 -0.45
N TYR A 196 16.52 1.35 -1.18
CA TYR A 196 17.71 2.02 -0.65
C TYR A 196 17.49 3.51 -0.43
N GLY A 197 16.27 3.99 -0.69
CA GLY A 197 15.90 5.38 -0.50
C GLY A 197 15.91 5.83 0.95
N ILE A 198 15.90 7.14 1.14
CA ILE A 198 15.61 7.77 2.42
C ILE A 198 14.11 8.06 2.54
N GLU A 199 13.67 8.59 3.68
CA GLU A 199 12.28 8.98 3.88
C GLU A 199 11.83 10.01 2.84
N ASN A 200 10.63 9.82 2.28
CA ASN A 200 10.06 10.72 1.28
C ASN A 200 9.78 12.08 1.92
N GLY A 201 10.11 13.17 1.22
CA GLY A 201 9.95 14.52 1.77
C GLY A 201 10.88 14.83 2.94
N SER A 202 11.91 13.99 3.19
CA SER A 202 12.88 14.22 4.28
C SER A 202 13.63 15.54 4.17
N GLY A 203 13.66 16.20 3.00
CA GLY A 203 14.43 17.44 2.83
C GLY A 203 15.95 17.22 3.01
N PHE A 204 16.42 15.98 2.95
CA PHE A 204 17.79 15.60 3.26
C PHE A 204 18.53 15.10 2.01
N ALA A 205 19.79 15.51 1.87
CA ALA A 205 20.60 15.11 0.72
C ALA A 205 21.33 13.81 1.01
N ALA A 206 21.24 12.86 0.09
CA ALA A 206 21.85 11.55 0.24
C ALA A 206 22.45 11.06 -1.08
N VAL A 207 23.69 10.60 -1.02
CA VAL A 207 24.41 10.03 -2.15
C VAL A 207 25.01 8.68 -1.74
N ALA A 208 24.97 7.70 -2.63
CA ALA A 208 25.69 6.46 -2.47
C ALA A 208 27.01 6.54 -3.24
N ILE A 209 28.10 6.10 -2.63
CA ILE A 209 29.42 5.99 -3.26
C ILE A 209 29.88 4.53 -3.27
N SER A 210 30.55 4.14 -4.34
CA SER A 210 31.02 2.78 -4.51
C SER A 210 32.21 2.49 -3.61
N SER A 211 32.45 1.20 -3.34
CA SER A 211 33.68 0.75 -2.68
C SER A 211 34.93 1.27 -3.39
N GLY A 212 34.95 1.26 -4.73
CA GLY A 212 36.07 1.77 -5.52
C GLY A 212 36.29 3.27 -5.36
N LEU A 213 35.24 4.09 -5.37
CA LEU A 213 35.36 5.52 -5.11
C LEU A 213 35.84 5.79 -3.66
N PHE A 214 35.32 5.04 -2.69
CA PHE A 214 35.77 5.09 -1.30
C PHE A 214 37.28 4.87 -1.18
N GLU A 215 37.83 3.82 -1.81
CA GLU A 215 39.27 3.53 -1.74
C GLU A 215 40.10 4.65 -2.34
N ARG A 216 39.68 5.22 -3.49
CA ARG A 216 40.39 6.32 -4.15
C ARG A 216 40.41 7.59 -3.31
N VAL A 217 39.30 7.89 -2.63
CA VAL A 217 39.15 9.12 -1.85
C VAL A 217 39.90 9.03 -0.52
N SER A 218 39.93 7.85 0.08
CA SER A 218 40.45 7.66 1.44
C SER A 218 41.86 7.09 1.53
N GLY A 219 42.31 6.41 0.47
CA GLY A 219 43.51 5.59 0.49
C GLY A 219 43.39 4.31 1.34
N MET A 220 42.21 4.02 1.90
CA MET A 220 41.96 2.83 2.72
C MET A 220 41.40 1.69 1.87
N LYS A 221 41.72 0.45 2.25
CA LYS A 221 41.07 -0.74 1.68
C LYS A 221 39.64 -0.87 2.20
N PHE A 222 38.69 -1.02 1.28
CA PHE A 222 37.26 -1.01 1.60
C PHE A 222 36.88 -2.11 2.59
N ASP A 223 37.33 -3.34 2.36
CA ASP A 223 36.95 -4.48 3.20
C ASP A 223 37.48 -4.34 4.65
N GLU A 224 38.68 -3.80 4.81
CA GLU A 224 39.26 -3.52 6.13
C GLU A 224 38.51 -2.40 6.84
N ALA A 225 38.23 -1.30 6.14
CA ALA A 225 37.49 -0.17 6.69
C ALA A 225 36.05 -0.56 7.06
N ARG A 226 35.38 -1.36 6.22
CA ARG A 226 34.04 -1.89 6.49
C ARG A 226 34.07 -2.80 7.71
N LYS A 227 35.02 -3.74 7.81
CA LYS A 227 35.15 -4.61 8.99
C LYS A 227 35.35 -3.82 10.28
N GLN A 228 36.15 -2.75 10.23
CA GLN A 228 36.31 -1.84 11.37
C GLN A 228 34.99 -1.16 11.72
N ALA A 229 34.31 -0.58 10.72
CA ALA A 229 32.98 0.01 10.88
C ALA A 229 32.00 -0.94 11.55
N LEU A 230 31.90 -2.19 11.07
CA LEU A 230 30.98 -3.20 11.61
C LEU A 230 31.29 -3.60 13.06
N SER A 231 32.54 -3.45 13.49
CA SER A 231 32.98 -3.72 14.86
C SER A 231 32.87 -2.53 15.82
N GLY A 232 32.27 -1.41 15.38
CA GLY A 232 32.19 -0.18 16.16
C GLY A 232 33.52 0.57 16.28
N ARG A 233 34.52 0.25 15.44
CA ARG A 233 35.80 0.96 15.38
C ARG A 233 35.72 2.03 14.29
N VAL A 234 35.79 3.30 14.69
CA VAL A 234 35.79 4.42 13.75
C VAL A 234 37.19 4.57 13.16
N ALA A 235 37.33 4.37 11.84
CA ALA A 235 38.56 4.65 11.12
C ALA A 235 38.75 6.19 10.98
N PRO A 236 39.74 6.80 11.64
CA PRO A 236 39.84 8.27 11.73
C PRO A 236 40.34 8.96 10.45
N GLY A 237 40.65 8.21 9.37
CA GLY A 237 41.33 8.73 8.18
C GLY A 237 40.44 9.08 6.99
N PHE A 238 39.25 8.46 6.85
CA PHE A 238 38.46 8.49 5.60
C PHE A 238 38.14 9.90 5.08
N ALA A 239 37.80 10.82 5.98
CA ALA A 239 37.20 12.11 5.62
C ALA A 239 38.12 13.32 5.88
N LYS A 240 39.41 13.10 6.15
CA LYS A 240 40.30 14.19 6.57
C LYS A 240 40.52 15.22 5.45
N GLY A 241 39.89 16.38 5.59
CA GLY A 241 39.97 17.47 4.62
C GLY A 241 39.20 17.23 3.31
N LEU A 242 38.38 16.18 3.26
CA LEU A 242 37.50 15.92 2.12
C LEU A 242 36.34 16.91 2.14
N LYS A 243 36.04 17.50 0.98
CA LYS A 243 34.84 18.30 0.75
C LYS A 243 34.02 17.69 -0.37
N VAL A 244 32.70 17.75 -0.22
CA VAL A 244 31.74 17.24 -1.21
C VAL A 244 30.81 18.34 -1.67
N SER A 245 30.61 18.40 -2.98
CA SER A 245 29.53 19.15 -3.61
C SER A 245 28.71 18.16 -4.42
N PHE A 246 27.39 18.27 -4.37
CA PHE A 246 26.51 17.28 -4.98
C PHE A 246 25.21 17.95 -5.40
N LYS A 247 24.75 17.61 -6.61
CA LYS A 247 23.39 17.87 -7.07
C LYS A 247 22.77 16.53 -7.43
N SER A 248 21.61 16.24 -6.83
CA SER A 248 20.79 15.08 -7.18
C SER A 248 19.74 15.49 -8.18
N GLU A 249 19.56 14.78 -9.28
CA GLU A 249 18.36 14.96 -10.08
C GLU A 249 17.91 13.62 -10.63
N ILE A 250 16.85 13.08 -10.03
CA ILE A 250 16.37 11.73 -10.27
C ILE A 250 15.08 11.80 -11.08
N ARG A 251 15.07 11.16 -12.24
CA ARG A 251 13.84 10.94 -13.01
C ARG A 251 13.15 9.67 -12.49
N PRO A 252 11.88 9.73 -12.05
CA PRO A 252 11.15 8.54 -11.64
C PRO A 252 11.10 7.50 -12.76
N LYS A 253 11.32 6.23 -12.40
CA LYS A 253 11.14 5.09 -13.27
C LYS A 253 9.84 4.41 -12.88
N SER A 254 8.85 4.53 -13.75
CA SER A 254 7.52 3.97 -13.53
C SER A 254 7.21 2.87 -14.54
N VAL A 255 6.48 1.86 -14.07
CA VAL A 255 5.77 0.89 -14.91
C VAL A 255 4.28 1.15 -14.81
N THR A 256 3.50 0.44 -15.60
CA THR A 256 2.04 0.38 -15.45
C THR A 256 1.68 -0.82 -14.59
N GLY A 257 1.15 -0.58 -13.39
CA GLY A 257 0.42 -1.58 -12.60
C GLY A 257 -1.02 -1.70 -13.09
N ARG A 258 -1.66 -2.83 -12.82
CA ARG A 258 -2.98 -3.16 -13.38
C ARG A 258 -3.83 -4.02 -12.45
N ASN A 259 -4.78 -3.41 -11.77
CA ASN A 259 -5.82 -4.17 -11.05
C ASN A 259 -6.73 -4.86 -12.07
N VAL A 260 -7.19 -6.08 -11.77
CA VAL A 260 -8.20 -6.81 -12.55
C VAL A 260 -9.49 -6.89 -11.76
N MET A 261 -10.60 -6.42 -12.32
CA MET A 261 -11.86 -6.25 -11.59
C MET A 261 -13.07 -6.68 -12.42
N ALA A 262 -13.95 -7.45 -11.80
CA ALA A 262 -15.16 -7.97 -12.43
C ALA A 262 -16.36 -7.90 -11.48
N LEU A 263 -17.52 -7.52 -12.02
CA LEU A 263 -18.76 -7.32 -11.29
C LEU A 263 -19.74 -8.44 -11.60
N LEU A 264 -20.24 -9.10 -10.56
CA LEU A 264 -21.43 -9.95 -10.61
C LEU A 264 -22.63 -9.15 -10.06
N PRO A 265 -23.61 -8.78 -10.92
CA PRO A 265 -24.79 -8.06 -10.46
C PRO A 265 -25.60 -8.83 -9.41
N GLY A 266 -26.13 -8.12 -8.42
CA GLY A 266 -27.04 -8.66 -7.41
C GLY A 266 -28.41 -9.05 -7.97
N THR A 267 -29.00 -10.08 -7.39
CA THR A 267 -30.31 -10.60 -7.80
C THR A 267 -31.51 -9.92 -7.12
N ASP A 268 -31.30 -9.24 -5.99
CA ASP A 268 -32.37 -8.64 -5.19
C ASP A 268 -32.48 -7.13 -5.45
N PRO A 269 -33.57 -6.62 -6.07
CA PRO A 269 -33.73 -5.20 -6.35
C PRO A 269 -33.57 -4.26 -5.15
N ALA A 270 -33.81 -4.74 -3.92
CA ALA A 270 -33.70 -3.92 -2.71
C ALA A 270 -32.25 -3.64 -2.29
N VAL A 271 -31.32 -4.55 -2.61
CA VAL A 271 -29.92 -4.48 -2.15
C VAL A 271 -28.89 -4.69 -3.26
N LYS A 272 -29.29 -4.95 -4.50
CA LYS A 272 -28.36 -5.21 -5.63
C LYS A 272 -27.40 -4.07 -5.91
N ASP A 273 -27.73 -2.83 -5.54
CA ASP A 273 -26.84 -1.68 -5.69
C ASP A 273 -25.91 -1.48 -4.48
N GLN A 274 -25.95 -2.36 -3.48
CA GLN A 274 -24.91 -2.49 -2.46
C GLN A 274 -23.89 -3.52 -2.92
N TYR A 275 -22.64 -3.33 -2.51
CA TYR A 275 -21.51 -4.14 -2.97
C TYR A 275 -20.88 -4.92 -1.82
N ILE A 276 -20.54 -6.18 -2.09
CA ILE A 276 -19.51 -6.92 -1.36
C ILE A 276 -18.26 -6.93 -2.23
N ILE A 277 -17.12 -6.56 -1.66
CA ILE A 277 -15.83 -6.65 -2.35
C ILE A 277 -15.12 -7.93 -1.91
N ILE A 278 -14.57 -8.69 -2.84
CA ILE A 278 -13.72 -9.86 -2.58
C ILE A 278 -12.40 -9.64 -3.30
N GLY A 279 -11.29 -9.60 -2.55
CA GLY A 279 -9.99 -9.18 -3.05
C GLY A 279 -8.82 -10.08 -2.63
N ALA A 280 -7.80 -10.10 -3.47
CA ALA A 280 -6.45 -10.64 -3.22
C ALA A 280 -5.47 -9.87 -4.12
N HIS A 281 -4.16 -9.87 -3.84
CA HIS A 281 -3.20 -9.39 -4.83
C HIS A 281 -2.78 -10.49 -5.81
N LEU A 282 -2.34 -10.06 -6.98
CA LEU A 282 -1.96 -10.90 -8.11
C LEU A 282 -0.46 -10.91 -8.34
N ASP A 283 0.20 -9.78 -8.05
CA ASP A 283 1.64 -9.68 -8.16
C ASP A 283 2.36 -10.48 -7.09
N HIS A 284 3.64 -10.72 -7.35
CA HIS A 284 4.59 -11.22 -6.36
C HIS A 284 5.98 -10.61 -6.64
N VAL A 285 7.01 -11.08 -5.97
CA VAL A 285 8.34 -10.44 -5.95
C VAL A 285 9.26 -10.75 -7.16
N GLY A 286 8.76 -11.40 -8.21
CA GLY A 286 9.53 -11.66 -9.43
C GLY A 286 10.67 -12.66 -9.23
N ARG A 287 11.91 -12.22 -9.44
CA ARG A 287 13.11 -13.02 -9.15
C ARG A 287 13.72 -12.69 -7.78
N GLY A 288 12.99 -11.95 -6.95
CA GLY A 288 13.46 -11.51 -5.65
C GLY A 288 14.20 -10.17 -5.70
N GLU A 289 13.99 -9.38 -6.76
CA GLU A 289 14.49 -8.02 -6.83
C GLU A 289 13.89 -7.14 -5.71
N PHE A 290 12.69 -7.47 -5.22
CA PHE A 290 12.02 -6.81 -4.09
C PHE A 290 11.59 -7.87 -3.08
N GLY A 291 11.40 -7.51 -1.81
CA GLY A 291 10.81 -8.40 -0.79
C GLY A 291 11.58 -9.67 -0.40
N SER A 292 12.51 -10.17 -1.22
CA SER A 292 13.11 -11.50 -1.07
C SER A 292 13.87 -11.69 0.23
N ARG A 293 13.70 -12.87 0.81
CA ARG A 293 14.43 -13.36 1.99
C ARG A 293 15.67 -14.19 1.63
N THR A 294 15.85 -14.56 0.35
CA THR A 294 16.93 -15.45 -0.12
C THR A 294 17.82 -14.85 -1.22
N GLY A 295 17.43 -13.73 -1.83
CA GLY A 295 18.22 -13.02 -2.85
C GLY A 295 17.56 -12.99 -4.23
N ALA A 296 18.23 -12.38 -5.22
CA ALA A 296 17.63 -12.01 -6.51
C ALA A 296 17.96 -12.95 -7.70
N ASP A 297 18.37 -14.19 -7.42
CA ASP A 297 18.98 -15.07 -8.44
C ASP A 297 18.01 -16.09 -9.05
N SER A 298 16.83 -16.29 -8.44
CA SER A 298 15.87 -17.35 -8.78
C SER A 298 14.44 -16.82 -8.86
N ILE A 299 13.59 -17.47 -9.65
CA ILE A 299 12.15 -17.13 -9.69
C ILE A 299 11.55 -17.38 -8.31
N HIS A 300 10.86 -16.39 -7.77
CA HIS A 300 10.00 -16.52 -6.60
C HIS A 300 8.60 -16.78 -7.14
N PHE A 301 8.11 -18.01 -7.00
CA PHE A 301 6.88 -18.40 -7.69
C PHE A 301 5.62 -17.82 -7.04
N GLY A 302 5.66 -17.50 -5.74
CA GLY A 302 4.56 -16.86 -5.04
C GLY A 302 3.30 -17.71 -5.02
N ALA A 303 3.43 -18.98 -4.66
CA ALA A 303 2.32 -19.91 -4.67
C ALA A 303 1.36 -19.67 -3.51
N ASP A 304 1.87 -19.56 -2.29
CA ASP A 304 1.08 -19.13 -1.15
C ASP A 304 0.85 -17.62 -1.23
N ASP A 305 1.91 -16.87 -1.56
CA ASP A 305 1.96 -15.41 -1.60
C ASP A 305 2.09 -14.89 -3.05
N ASN A 306 1.02 -14.60 -3.77
CA ASN A 306 -0.37 -14.78 -3.37
C ASN A 306 -1.23 -15.46 -4.44
N ALA A 307 -0.67 -16.47 -5.12
CA ALA A 307 -1.46 -17.28 -6.03
C ALA A 307 -2.61 -18.00 -5.30
N SER A 308 -2.45 -18.36 -4.02
CA SER A 308 -3.47 -19.03 -3.21
C SER A 308 -4.71 -18.15 -2.96
N GLY A 309 -4.52 -16.88 -2.59
CA GLY A 309 -5.60 -15.91 -2.43
C GLY A 309 -6.24 -15.54 -3.77
N SER A 310 -5.41 -15.31 -4.79
CA SER A 310 -5.89 -15.09 -6.17
C SER A 310 -6.76 -16.23 -6.68
N ALA A 311 -6.33 -17.49 -6.48
CA ALA A 311 -7.11 -18.68 -6.83
C ALA A 311 -8.46 -18.73 -6.11
N ALA A 312 -8.51 -18.33 -4.83
CA ALA A 312 -9.75 -18.27 -4.09
C ALA A 312 -10.73 -17.22 -4.64
N VAL A 313 -10.25 -16.04 -5.04
CA VAL A 313 -11.11 -15.02 -5.69
C VAL A 313 -11.70 -15.57 -7.00
N LEU A 314 -10.90 -16.26 -7.82
CA LEU A 314 -11.35 -16.87 -9.08
C LEU A 314 -12.41 -17.96 -8.85
N GLU A 315 -12.23 -18.83 -7.85
CA GLU A 315 -13.20 -19.87 -7.51
C GLU A 315 -14.47 -19.33 -6.84
N LEU A 316 -14.35 -18.31 -6.00
CA LEU A 316 -15.52 -17.61 -5.45
C LEU A 316 -16.33 -16.94 -6.58
N ALA A 317 -15.67 -16.37 -7.58
CA ALA A 317 -16.34 -15.83 -8.76
C ALA A 317 -17.12 -16.92 -9.51
N ARG A 318 -16.51 -18.09 -9.73
CA ARG A 318 -17.18 -19.24 -10.35
C ARG A 318 -18.39 -19.69 -9.53
N TYR A 319 -18.21 -19.91 -8.23
CA TYR A 319 -19.27 -20.36 -7.31
C TYR A 319 -20.50 -19.44 -7.35
N PHE A 320 -20.32 -18.13 -7.20
CA PHE A 320 -21.45 -17.20 -7.21
C PHE A 320 -22.03 -16.96 -8.61
N ALA A 321 -21.21 -17.05 -9.66
CA ALA A 321 -21.69 -16.97 -11.03
C ALA A 321 -22.58 -18.15 -11.42
N GLU A 322 -22.25 -19.37 -10.99
CA GLU A 322 -23.03 -20.58 -11.25
C GLU A 322 -24.29 -20.65 -10.38
N THR A 323 -24.15 -20.37 -9.08
CA THR A 323 -25.28 -20.50 -8.14
C THR A 323 -26.26 -19.34 -8.23
N LYS A 324 -25.82 -18.15 -8.68
CA LYS A 324 -26.59 -16.90 -8.66
C LYS A 324 -27.24 -16.63 -7.30
N SER A 325 -26.56 -17.04 -6.22
CA SER A 325 -27.07 -16.98 -4.85
C SER A 325 -26.88 -15.62 -4.17
N ASN A 326 -26.30 -14.63 -4.88
CA ASN A 326 -26.00 -13.30 -4.36
C ASN A 326 -27.18 -12.32 -4.55
N ARG A 327 -27.66 -11.73 -3.46
CA ARG A 327 -28.65 -10.64 -3.43
C ARG A 327 -27.99 -9.31 -3.76
N ARG A 328 -26.86 -8.99 -3.14
CA ARG A 328 -26.00 -7.83 -3.43
C ARG A 328 -25.12 -8.09 -4.65
N SER A 329 -24.65 -7.01 -5.26
CA SER A 329 -23.60 -7.14 -6.26
C SER A 329 -22.27 -7.51 -5.60
N ILE A 330 -21.48 -8.36 -6.27
CA ILE A 330 -20.15 -8.75 -5.80
C ILE A 330 -19.11 -8.21 -6.78
N LEU A 331 -18.18 -7.41 -6.25
CA LEU A 331 -17.03 -6.91 -6.99
C LEU A 331 -15.79 -7.74 -6.64
N PHE A 332 -15.33 -8.55 -7.59
CA PHE A 332 -14.11 -9.33 -7.48
C PHE A 332 -12.94 -8.47 -7.93
N GLN A 333 -11.85 -8.45 -7.16
CA GLN A 333 -10.66 -7.65 -7.44
C GLN A 333 -9.39 -8.47 -7.24
N LEU A 334 -8.46 -8.33 -8.19
CA LEU A 334 -7.09 -8.82 -8.09
C LEU A 334 -6.15 -7.63 -8.21
N TYR A 335 -5.43 -7.31 -7.14
CA TYR A 335 -4.64 -6.09 -7.04
C TYR A 335 -3.22 -6.25 -7.58
N SER A 336 -2.65 -5.15 -8.05
CA SER A 336 -1.28 -5.04 -8.55
C SER A 336 -0.46 -4.13 -7.64
N GLY A 337 0.78 -4.49 -7.34
CA GLY A 337 1.70 -3.67 -6.56
C GLY A 337 1.49 -3.76 -5.05
N GLU A 338 0.95 -4.86 -4.55
CA GLU A 338 0.81 -5.11 -3.10
C GLU A 338 2.19 -5.16 -2.44
N GLU A 339 3.09 -5.93 -3.05
CA GLU A 339 4.48 -6.19 -2.64
C GLU A 339 5.35 -4.93 -2.53
N LEU A 340 4.86 -3.85 -3.14
CA LEU A 340 5.50 -2.55 -3.20
C LEU A 340 4.85 -1.53 -2.25
N GLY A 341 3.95 -2.00 -1.40
CA GLY A 341 3.23 -1.22 -0.40
C GLY A 341 1.80 -0.91 -0.78
N LEU A 342 1.00 -1.93 -1.09
CA LEU A 342 -0.47 -1.84 -1.27
C LEU A 342 -0.90 -0.85 -2.36
N ILE A 343 -0.11 -0.74 -3.44
CA ILE A 343 -0.27 0.35 -4.41
C ILE A 343 -1.62 0.22 -5.15
N GLY A 344 -1.99 -0.98 -5.58
CA GLY A 344 -3.20 -1.22 -6.36
C GLY A 344 -4.50 -1.02 -5.58
N SER A 345 -4.62 -1.60 -4.39
CA SER A 345 -5.77 -1.39 -3.52
C SER A 345 -5.89 0.06 -3.05
N THR A 346 -4.76 0.71 -2.73
CA THR A 346 -4.75 2.15 -2.41
C THR A 346 -5.18 3.00 -3.60
N HIS A 347 -4.76 2.64 -4.82
CA HIS A 347 -5.20 3.33 -6.03
C HIS A 347 -6.71 3.18 -6.25
N PHE A 348 -7.27 1.98 -6.08
CA PHE A 348 -8.70 1.74 -6.20
C PHE A 348 -9.49 2.58 -5.19
N VAL A 349 -9.11 2.57 -3.91
CA VAL A 349 -9.82 3.34 -2.88
C VAL A 349 -9.80 4.85 -3.17
N LYS A 350 -8.70 5.37 -3.73
CA LYS A 350 -8.58 6.79 -4.12
C LYS A 350 -9.30 7.13 -5.43
N ASN A 351 -9.44 6.17 -6.33
CA ASN A 351 -10.03 6.34 -7.66
C ASN A 351 -11.06 5.23 -7.92
N PRO A 352 -12.14 5.13 -7.12
CA PRO A 352 -12.99 3.96 -7.17
C PRO A 352 -13.85 3.97 -8.43
N THR A 353 -14.07 2.79 -9.01
CA THR A 353 -14.97 2.60 -10.16
C THR A 353 -16.43 2.40 -9.75
N ILE A 354 -16.67 2.30 -8.44
CA ILE A 354 -18.00 2.22 -7.80
C ILE A 354 -18.10 3.25 -6.67
N ASP A 355 -19.32 3.54 -6.22
CA ASP A 355 -19.54 4.37 -5.05
C ASP A 355 -19.18 3.61 -3.76
N LEU A 356 -18.06 3.98 -3.12
CA LEU A 356 -17.59 3.35 -1.88
C LEU A 356 -18.58 3.47 -0.71
N SER A 357 -19.50 4.44 -0.74
CA SER A 357 -20.55 4.54 0.30
C SER A 357 -21.56 3.39 0.21
N ARG A 358 -21.59 2.66 -0.90
CA ARG A 358 -22.46 1.49 -1.13
C ARG A 358 -21.76 0.15 -0.88
N VAL A 359 -20.47 0.17 -0.52
CA VAL A 359 -19.70 -1.04 -0.20
C VAL A 359 -20.01 -1.47 1.22
N SER A 360 -20.72 -2.59 1.37
CA SER A 360 -21.14 -3.14 2.67
C SER A 360 -19.94 -3.67 3.44
N TRP A 361 -19.08 -4.43 2.76
CA TRP A 361 -17.96 -5.14 3.36
C TRP A 361 -16.93 -5.52 2.30
N MET A 362 -15.66 -5.62 2.72
CA MET A 362 -14.56 -6.13 1.92
C MET A 362 -13.93 -7.37 2.59
N LEU A 363 -13.88 -8.47 1.83
CA LEU A 363 -13.12 -9.67 2.18
C LEU A 363 -11.76 -9.64 1.47
N ASN A 364 -10.68 -9.73 2.24
CA ASN A 364 -9.34 -9.96 1.73
C ASN A 364 -8.90 -11.41 1.92
N LEU A 365 -8.26 -11.97 0.91
CA LEU A 365 -7.70 -13.32 0.91
C LEU A 365 -6.23 -13.23 0.52
N ASP A 366 -5.37 -13.69 1.42
CA ASP A 366 -3.92 -13.66 1.23
C ASP A 366 -3.31 -14.88 1.92
N MET A 367 -2.34 -15.54 1.27
CA MET A 367 -1.58 -16.65 1.85
C MET A 367 -2.46 -17.63 2.66
N ILE A 368 -3.40 -18.26 1.95
CA ILE A 368 -4.37 -19.21 2.53
C ILE A 368 -4.00 -20.68 2.29
N GLY A 369 -2.93 -20.95 1.53
CA GLY A 369 -2.40 -22.28 1.25
C GLY A 369 -1.54 -22.84 2.40
N GLY A 370 -1.12 -22.00 3.33
CA GLY A 370 -0.28 -22.34 4.47
C GLY A 370 -0.99 -22.98 5.68
N LEU A 371 -2.28 -23.34 5.62
CA LEU A 371 -3.02 -23.83 6.80
C LEU A 371 -2.31 -25.03 7.46
N ARG A 372 -1.89 -24.88 8.72
CA ARG A 372 -1.32 -25.94 9.58
C ARG A 372 -2.06 -25.93 10.92
N GLU A 373 -2.25 -27.11 11.51
CA GLU A 373 -2.90 -27.27 12.82
C GLU A 373 -4.31 -26.63 12.91
N ASN A 374 -4.99 -26.48 11.77
CA ASN A 374 -6.24 -25.69 11.63
C ASN A 374 -6.13 -24.23 12.12
N LYS A 375 -4.93 -23.67 12.22
CA LYS A 375 -4.71 -22.30 12.67
C LYS A 375 -4.96 -21.30 11.56
N ILE A 376 -5.89 -20.39 11.77
CA ILE A 376 -6.19 -19.28 10.86
C ILE A 376 -6.05 -17.95 11.59
N ILE A 377 -5.55 -16.94 10.89
CA ILE A 377 -5.54 -15.56 11.34
C ILE A 377 -6.72 -14.83 10.67
N ILE A 378 -7.54 -14.17 11.49
CA ILE A 378 -8.61 -13.28 11.02
C ILE A 378 -8.31 -11.87 11.51
N ASP A 379 -7.98 -10.98 10.58
CA ASP A 379 -7.77 -9.54 10.84
C ASP A 379 -9.01 -8.74 10.38
N GLY A 380 -9.11 -7.48 10.80
CA GLY A 380 -10.25 -6.61 10.56
C GLY A 380 -11.42 -6.81 11.52
N VAL A 381 -11.29 -7.72 12.51
CA VAL A 381 -12.36 -8.09 13.46
C VAL A 381 -12.90 -6.89 14.24
N ARG A 382 -12.09 -5.87 14.48
CA ARG A 382 -12.51 -4.63 15.16
C ARG A 382 -13.36 -3.69 14.30
N THR A 383 -13.47 -3.92 12.99
CA THR A 383 -14.19 -3.01 12.09
C THR A 383 -15.70 -3.15 12.15
N SER A 384 -16.24 -4.24 12.71
CA SER A 384 -17.68 -4.44 12.85
C SER A 384 -18.02 -5.16 14.15
N PRO A 385 -19.13 -4.79 14.83
CA PRO A 385 -19.62 -5.55 15.98
C PRO A 385 -20.13 -6.96 15.62
N LEU A 386 -20.32 -7.27 14.33
CA LEU A 386 -20.84 -8.58 13.89
C LEU A 386 -19.78 -9.68 13.85
N TRP A 387 -18.50 -9.31 13.71
CA TRP A 387 -17.42 -10.27 13.45
C TRP A 387 -17.19 -11.30 14.58
N PRO A 388 -17.26 -10.95 15.88
CA PRO A 388 -17.12 -11.95 16.94
C PRO A 388 -18.12 -13.11 16.84
N ASP A 389 -19.38 -12.82 16.52
CA ASP A 389 -20.42 -13.84 16.37
C ASP A 389 -20.23 -14.67 15.10
N PHE A 390 -19.82 -14.03 13.99
CA PHE A 390 -19.49 -14.74 12.75
C PHE A 390 -18.31 -15.71 12.95
N ILE A 391 -17.26 -15.28 13.67
CA ILE A 391 -16.12 -16.14 14.00
C ILE A 391 -16.57 -17.35 14.82
N LYS A 392 -17.33 -17.10 15.88
CA LYS A 392 -17.81 -18.16 16.78
C LYS A 392 -18.61 -19.23 16.03
N GLU A 393 -19.42 -18.82 15.05
CA GLU A 393 -20.28 -19.73 14.30
C GLU A 393 -19.59 -20.38 13.10
N LEU A 394 -18.94 -19.58 12.25
CA LEU A 394 -18.47 -20.02 10.94
C LEU A 394 -17.03 -20.55 10.99
N ALA A 395 -16.23 -20.13 11.98
CA ALA A 395 -14.84 -20.55 12.13
C ALA A 395 -14.64 -21.51 13.32
N ALA A 396 -15.71 -22.16 13.80
CA ALA A 396 -15.67 -23.07 14.95
C ALA A 396 -14.70 -24.25 14.78
N ASP A 397 -14.47 -24.68 13.53
CA ASP A 397 -13.55 -25.77 13.18
C ASP A 397 -12.09 -25.31 13.01
N PHE A 398 -11.79 -24.06 13.33
CA PHE A 398 -10.45 -23.47 13.24
C PHE A 398 -9.94 -23.03 14.61
N VAL A 399 -8.61 -23.07 14.76
CA VAL A 399 -7.91 -22.37 15.84
C VAL A 399 -7.72 -20.93 15.39
N VAL A 400 -8.68 -20.07 15.74
CA VAL A 400 -8.70 -18.67 15.28
C VAL A 400 -7.78 -17.81 16.13
N GLN A 401 -6.79 -17.20 15.48
CA GLN A 401 -6.04 -16.06 16.02
C GLN A 401 -6.65 -14.78 15.47
N VAL A 402 -7.19 -13.94 16.34
CA VAL A 402 -7.63 -12.60 15.95
C VAL A 402 -6.43 -11.67 16.03
N ASP A 403 -6.05 -11.08 14.90
CA ASP A 403 -5.05 -10.01 14.93
C ASP A 403 -5.69 -8.74 15.53
N ARG A 404 -5.01 -8.15 16.51
CA ARG A 404 -5.47 -6.99 17.27
C ARG A 404 -4.55 -5.79 17.10
N GLU A 405 -3.51 -5.86 16.27
CA GLU A 405 -2.62 -4.73 16.04
C GLU A 405 -3.33 -3.52 15.41
N ASP A 406 -2.74 -2.33 15.57
CA ASP A 406 -3.27 -1.03 15.16
C ASP A 406 -3.60 -0.94 13.66
N LEU A 407 -4.40 0.10 13.31
CA LEU A 407 -4.98 0.53 12.02
C LEU A 407 -4.12 0.54 10.74
N ARG A 408 -2.96 -0.11 10.75
CA ARG A 408 -2.02 -0.09 9.63
C ARG A 408 -2.35 -1.12 8.55
N GLY A 409 -3.00 -2.25 8.89
CA GLY A 409 -3.42 -3.32 7.97
C GLY A 409 -2.26 -3.90 7.15
N ARG A 410 -2.06 -5.21 7.17
CA ARG A 410 -0.86 -5.82 6.56
C ARG A 410 -0.96 -6.17 5.07
N SER A 411 -2.14 -5.99 4.47
CA SER A 411 -2.45 -6.36 3.08
C SER A 411 -3.54 -5.41 2.53
N ASP A 412 -4.10 -5.70 1.35
CA ASP A 412 -4.95 -4.79 0.56
C ASP A 412 -6.21 -4.26 1.27
N HIS A 413 -6.68 -4.92 2.33
CA HIS A 413 -7.79 -4.44 3.16
C HIS A 413 -7.51 -3.09 3.85
N ALA A 414 -6.23 -2.73 4.05
CA ALA A 414 -5.85 -1.58 4.86
C ALA A 414 -6.43 -0.25 4.37
N GLY A 415 -6.51 -0.05 3.04
CA GLY A 415 -7.10 1.16 2.45
C GLY A 415 -8.60 1.28 2.69
N PHE A 416 -9.31 0.14 2.68
CA PHE A 416 -10.75 0.06 2.93
C PHE A 416 -11.07 0.35 4.39
N GLU A 417 -10.29 -0.20 5.32
CA GLU A 417 -10.45 0.09 6.74
C GLU A 417 -10.23 1.57 7.04
N ARG A 418 -9.19 2.21 6.49
CA ARG A 418 -8.98 3.66 6.61
C ARG A 418 -10.12 4.50 6.03
N SER A 419 -10.93 3.90 5.16
CA SER A 419 -12.12 4.51 4.55
C SER A 419 -13.41 4.16 5.30
N ASN A 420 -13.32 3.61 6.51
CA ASN A 420 -14.45 3.18 7.35
C ASN A 420 -15.37 2.16 6.64
N ILE A 421 -14.78 1.27 5.85
CA ILE A 421 -15.47 0.10 5.29
C ILE A 421 -15.15 -1.09 6.21
N PRO A 422 -16.15 -1.84 6.69
CA PRO A 422 -15.92 -3.09 7.41
C PRO A 422 -15.10 -4.05 6.55
N VAL A 423 -14.08 -4.66 7.14
CA VAL A 423 -13.22 -5.63 6.47
C VAL A 423 -13.10 -6.90 7.28
N THR A 424 -12.80 -7.99 6.59
CA THR A 424 -12.18 -9.17 7.19
C THR A 424 -11.07 -9.64 6.28
N PHE A 425 -9.98 -10.09 6.88
CA PHE A 425 -8.85 -10.64 6.16
C PHE A 425 -8.56 -12.04 6.68
N PHE A 426 -8.61 -13.04 5.79
CA PHE A 426 -8.25 -14.42 6.11
C PHE A 426 -6.85 -14.73 5.62
N PHE A 427 -6.03 -15.24 6.55
CA PHE A 427 -4.60 -15.45 6.40
C PHE A 427 -4.15 -16.67 7.20
N THR A 428 -3.08 -17.34 6.78
CA THR A 428 -2.52 -18.47 7.54
C THR A 428 -1.17 -18.18 8.22
N GLY A 429 -0.66 -16.95 8.09
CA GLY A 429 0.64 -16.55 8.64
C GLY A 429 1.77 -16.68 7.63
N GLU A 430 2.87 -15.99 7.90
CA GLU A 430 4.12 -16.22 7.20
C GLU A 430 4.67 -17.61 7.54
N ASN A 431 5.32 -18.25 6.58
CA ASN A 431 5.97 -19.55 6.74
C ASN A 431 7.43 -19.51 6.25
N GLU A 432 8.15 -20.64 6.34
CA GLU A 432 9.55 -20.70 5.87
C GLU A 432 9.74 -20.38 4.38
N HIS A 433 8.69 -20.55 3.56
CA HIS A 433 8.73 -20.31 2.12
C HIS A 433 8.44 -18.86 1.73
N TYR A 434 7.77 -18.09 2.61
CA TYR A 434 7.40 -16.69 2.36
C TYR A 434 8.56 -15.88 1.80
N HIS A 435 8.35 -15.21 0.66
CA HIS A 435 9.35 -14.41 -0.06
C HIS A 435 10.65 -15.17 -0.39
N THR A 436 10.55 -16.47 -0.70
CA THR A 436 11.67 -17.29 -1.18
C THR A 436 11.32 -17.99 -2.50
N GLU A 437 12.32 -18.48 -3.21
CA GLU A 437 12.17 -19.32 -4.40
C GLU A 437 11.46 -20.66 -4.13
N THR A 438 11.31 -21.05 -2.86
CA THR A 438 10.65 -22.30 -2.46
C THR A 438 9.15 -22.18 -2.28
N ASP A 439 8.58 -20.97 -2.31
CA ASP A 439 7.14 -20.76 -2.30
C ASP A 439 6.52 -21.21 -3.62
N SER A 440 6.21 -22.50 -3.73
CA SER A 440 5.83 -23.19 -4.96
C SER A 440 4.52 -23.96 -4.80
N ALA A 441 3.85 -24.25 -5.91
CA ALA A 441 2.55 -24.93 -5.89
C ALA A 441 2.57 -26.28 -5.13
N ALA A 442 3.74 -26.92 -4.99
CA ALA A 442 3.89 -28.20 -4.30
C ALA A 442 3.90 -28.08 -2.76
N THR A 443 4.13 -26.89 -2.19
CA THR A 443 4.26 -26.71 -0.72
C THR A 443 2.93 -26.40 -0.03
N LEU A 444 1.87 -26.14 -0.80
CA LEU A 444 0.57 -25.73 -0.27
C LEU A 444 -0.27 -26.88 0.26
N ASN A 445 -1.08 -26.58 1.28
CA ASN A 445 -2.16 -27.42 1.77
C ASN A 445 -3.48 -27.01 1.10
N TYR A 446 -3.78 -27.64 -0.05
CA TYR A 446 -4.98 -27.31 -0.83
C TYR A 446 -6.30 -27.71 -0.15
N ASP A 447 -6.31 -28.77 0.67
CA ASP A 447 -7.51 -29.14 1.44
C ASP A 447 -7.79 -28.07 2.52
N GLY A 448 -6.73 -27.56 3.16
CA GLY A 448 -6.80 -26.44 4.08
C GLY A 448 -7.29 -25.15 3.41
N ALA A 449 -6.72 -24.81 2.24
CA ALA A 449 -7.18 -23.67 1.46
C ALA A 449 -8.66 -23.81 1.08
N ALA A 450 -9.09 -24.97 0.56
CA ALA A 450 -10.48 -25.24 0.24
C ALA A 450 -11.40 -25.09 1.47
N LYS A 451 -10.97 -25.56 2.64
CA LYS A 451 -11.72 -25.36 3.90
C LYS A 451 -11.92 -23.87 4.21
N ILE A 452 -10.88 -23.04 4.06
CA ILE A 452 -10.96 -21.58 4.27
C ILE A 452 -11.90 -20.93 3.24
N VAL A 453 -11.81 -21.29 1.96
CA VAL A 453 -12.65 -20.70 0.92
C VAL A 453 -14.13 -21.08 1.09
N ASN A 454 -14.43 -22.31 1.51
CA ASN A 454 -15.81 -22.69 1.83
C ASN A 454 -16.34 -21.98 3.09
N MET A 455 -15.50 -21.69 4.09
CA MET A 455 -15.87 -20.79 5.18
C MET A 455 -16.16 -19.37 4.66
N ALA A 456 -15.37 -18.87 3.70
CA ALA A 456 -15.61 -17.58 3.06
C ALA A 456 -16.96 -17.54 2.33
N VAL A 457 -17.36 -18.61 1.63
CA VAL A 457 -18.70 -18.74 1.04
C VAL A 457 -19.78 -18.55 2.10
N ALA A 458 -19.67 -19.26 3.23
CA ALA A 458 -20.64 -19.14 4.33
C ALA A 458 -20.68 -17.72 4.91
N TRP A 459 -19.52 -17.08 5.06
CA TRP A 459 -19.40 -15.70 5.54
C TRP A 459 -20.08 -14.71 4.58
N ILE A 460 -19.80 -14.83 3.28
CA ILE A 460 -20.40 -13.99 2.23
C ILE A 460 -21.91 -14.15 2.23
N LYS A 461 -22.43 -15.39 2.24
CA LYS A 461 -23.88 -15.65 2.30
C LYS A 461 -24.51 -15.03 3.55
N LYS A 462 -23.83 -15.08 4.70
CA LYS A 462 -24.34 -14.52 5.95
C LYS A 462 -24.36 -12.99 5.95
N VAL A 463 -23.32 -12.34 5.42
CA VAL A 463 -23.34 -10.88 5.18
C VAL A 463 -24.45 -10.52 4.20
N ASP A 464 -24.61 -11.31 3.13
CA ASP A 464 -25.59 -11.04 2.09
C ASP A 464 -27.06 -11.28 2.54
N ALA A 465 -27.25 -12.10 3.56
CA ALA A 465 -28.56 -12.29 4.20
C ALA A 465 -29.02 -11.09 5.04
N LEU A 466 -28.12 -10.17 5.41
CA LEU A 466 -28.48 -8.97 6.17
C LEU A 466 -29.49 -8.11 5.39
N SER A 467 -30.39 -7.43 6.09
CA SER A 467 -31.33 -6.48 5.48
C SER A 467 -30.68 -5.13 5.13
N GLY A 468 -29.69 -4.70 5.93
CA GLY A 468 -28.92 -3.47 5.74
C GLY A 468 -27.45 -3.72 5.37
N MET A 469 -26.63 -2.67 5.38
CA MET A 469 -25.18 -2.84 5.26
C MET A 469 -24.58 -3.33 6.58
N VAL A 470 -23.36 -3.85 6.53
CA VAL A 470 -22.63 -4.21 7.73
C VAL A 470 -22.35 -2.94 8.55
N PRO A 471 -22.71 -2.90 9.86
CA PRO A 471 -22.37 -1.77 10.73
C PRO A 471 -20.86 -1.70 10.92
N VAL A 472 -20.33 -0.48 10.96
CA VAL A 472 -18.88 -0.22 11.13
C VAL A 472 -18.59 0.37 12.50
N ILE A 473 -17.44 0.05 13.09
CA ILE A 473 -16.94 0.70 14.29
C ILE A 473 -15.95 1.80 13.88
N VAL A 474 -16.27 3.05 14.20
CA VAL A 474 -15.39 4.21 13.96
C VAL A 474 -15.09 4.86 15.30
N SER A 475 -13.81 4.91 15.67
CA SER A 475 -13.35 5.50 16.94
C SER A 475 -14.11 4.96 18.17
N GLY A 476 -14.43 3.66 18.17
CA GLY A 476 -15.15 2.98 19.25
C GLY A 476 -16.69 3.12 19.22
N VAL A 477 -17.25 3.80 18.21
CA VAL A 477 -18.70 4.00 18.06
C VAL A 477 -19.22 3.14 16.90
N VAL A 478 -20.31 2.41 17.14
CA VAL A 478 -21.01 1.65 16.09
C VAL A 478 -21.82 2.63 15.23
N VAL A 479 -21.56 2.61 13.94
CA VAL A 479 -22.23 3.43 12.93
C VAL A 479 -23.00 2.52 11.97
N ASP A 480 -24.30 2.75 11.83
CA ASP A 480 -25.10 2.11 10.79
C ASP A 480 -24.83 2.82 9.46
N ARG A 481 -24.38 2.05 8.46
CA ARG A 481 -24.07 2.53 7.12
C ARG A 481 -25.29 2.32 6.24
N THR A 482 -26.41 3.00 6.51
CA THR A 482 -27.55 2.91 5.57
C THR A 482 -27.23 3.73 4.31
N PRO A 483 -27.25 3.18 3.09
CA PRO A 483 -27.12 3.98 1.88
C PRO A 483 -28.29 4.97 1.83
N PRO A 484 -28.07 6.24 1.47
CA PRO A 484 -29.18 7.16 1.27
C PRO A 484 -30.11 6.59 0.19
N LYS A 485 -31.43 6.56 0.45
CA LYS A 485 -32.43 6.22 -0.57
C LYS A 485 -32.22 7.15 -1.77
N GLN A 486 -32.32 6.61 -2.99
CA GLN A 486 -32.40 7.43 -4.20
C GLN A 486 -33.69 8.24 -4.17
N GLU A 487 -33.64 9.41 -3.56
CA GLU A 487 -34.51 10.53 -3.87
C GLU A 487 -33.65 11.67 -4.41
N SER A 488 -34.16 12.31 -5.45
CA SER A 488 -33.61 13.52 -6.03
C SER A 488 -33.41 14.58 -4.94
N SER A 489 -32.25 15.23 -5.00
CA SER A 489 -31.86 16.45 -4.28
C SER A 489 -31.60 16.36 -2.76
N SER A 490 -30.42 16.87 -2.41
CA SER A 490 -30.01 17.46 -1.13
C SER A 490 -30.01 16.59 0.13
N GLY A 491 -28.81 16.11 0.45
CA GLY A 491 -28.19 16.35 1.77
C GLY A 491 -28.38 15.29 2.86
N GLY A 492 -27.26 14.86 3.46
CA GLY A 492 -27.28 14.27 4.81
C GLY A 492 -26.07 13.39 5.15
N ALA A 493 -25.01 13.99 5.70
CA ALA A 493 -24.03 13.30 6.54
C ALA A 493 -24.01 14.00 7.92
N GLY A 494 -23.98 13.22 8.99
CA GLY A 494 -24.06 13.69 10.37
C GLY A 494 -22.97 14.72 10.75
N THR A 495 -23.44 15.80 11.38
CA THR A 495 -22.72 16.80 12.18
C THR A 495 -21.50 17.47 11.55
N ARG A 496 -21.72 18.20 10.44
CA ARG A 496 -20.93 19.41 10.15
C ARG A 496 -21.88 20.61 10.16
N ARG A 497 -21.69 21.55 11.09
CA ARG A 497 -22.49 22.81 11.13
C ARG A 497 -22.12 23.75 9.97
N VAL A 498 -20.96 23.52 9.37
CA VAL A 498 -20.40 24.34 8.29
C VAL A 498 -19.87 23.48 7.14
N ARG A 499 -19.94 24.02 5.92
CA ARG A 499 -19.26 23.54 4.72
C ARG A 499 -18.08 24.46 4.43
N VAL A 500 -16.92 23.87 4.15
CA VAL A 500 -15.71 24.59 3.71
C VAL A 500 -15.24 24.09 2.34
N GLY A 501 -15.23 22.77 2.14
CA GLY A 501 -14.88 22.14 0.84
C GLY A 501 -13.40 21.87 0.63
N LEU A 502 -12.64 21.58 1.70
CA LEU A 502 -11.25 21.13 1.60
C LEU A 502 -11.19 19.65 1.16
N ILE A 503 -10.22 19.30 0.31
CA ILE A 503 -9.88 17.91 -0.03
C ILE A 503 -8.45 17.65 0.46
N PRO A 504 -8.26 17.03 1.63
CA PRO A 504 -6.95 16.75 2.21
C PRO A 504 -6.16 15.70 1.43
N SER A 505 -4.84 15.84 1.45
CA SER A 505 -3.89 14.82 1.01
C SER A 505 -3.65 13.79 2.12
N TYR A 506 -4.47 12.73 2.13
CA TYR A 506 -4.30 11.60 3.06
C TYR A 506 -3.09 10.75 2.64
N GLY A 507 -1.99 10.89 3.37
CA GLY A 507 -0.69 10.31 3.07
C GLY A 507 0.46 11.33 3.15
N ASP A 508 0.15 12.60 3.33
CA ASP A 508 1.13 13.63 3.67
C ASP A 508 1.43 13.60 5.17
N GLY A 509 2.70 13.37 5.53
CA GLY A 509 3.19 13.42 6.91
C GLY A 509 3.93 14.71 7.25
N GLY A 510 3.90 15.70 6.36
CA GLY A 510 4.55 17.00 6.56
C GLY A 510 3.77 17.88 7.54
N PRO A 511 4.40 18.92 8.11
CA PRO A 511 3.72 19.87 8.99
C PRO A 511 2.62 20.62 8.22
N GLY A 512 1.46 20.82 8.84
CA GLY A 512 0.29 21.43 8.21
C GLY A 512 -0.62 20.44 7.49
N LEU A 513 -1.66 20.96 6.86
CA LEU A 513 -2.64 20.19 6.11
C LEU A 513 -2.46 20.44 4.61
N LEU A 514 -1.84 19.51 3.90
CA LEU A 514 -1.75 19.55 2.44
C LEU A 514 -3.11 19.25 1.81
N LEU A 515 -3.47 20.00 0.77
CA LEU A 515 -4.68 19.81 -0.01
C LEU A 515 -4.37 19.10 -1.33
N ASP A 516 -5.03 17.97 -1.58
CA ASP A 516 -5.13 17.36 -2.91
C ASP A 516 -6.09 18.16 -3.82
N GLY A 517 -6.91 19.02 -3.22
CA GLY A 517 -7.78 19.93 -3.95
C GLY A 517 -8.81 20.63 -3.06
N VAL A 518 -9.79 21.22 -3.72
CA VAL A 518 -10.99 21.80 -3.10
C VAL A 518 -12.22 21.37 -3.88
N GLN A 519 -13.36 21.26 -3.20
CA GLN A 519 -14.62 20.96 -3.86
C GLN A 519 -15.07 22.17 -4.72
N PRO A 520 -15.60 21.94 -5.93
CA PRO A 520 -16.19 23.00 -6.73
C PRO A 520 -17.33 23.72 -6.01
N ASN A 521 -17.47 25.03 -6.28
CA ASN A 521 -18.45 25.94 -5.68
C ASN A 521 -18.45 25.92 -4.14
N SER A 522 -17.29 25.71 -3.52
CA SER A 522 -17.13 25.70 -2.06
C SER A 522 -16.52 27.01 -1.53
N PRO A 523 -16.68 27.31 -0.24
CA PRO A 523 -15.97 28.43 0.39
C PRO A 523 -14.45 28.41 0.21
N ALA A 524 -13.84 27.23 0.20
CA ALA A 524 -12.41 27.07 -0.03
C ALA A 524 -12.01 27.51 -1.45
N GLU A 525 -12.74 27.05 -2.47
CA GLU A 525 -12.49 27.47 -3.86
C GLU A 525 -12.75 28.97 -4.07
N LYS A 526 -13.85 29.51 -3.50
CA LYS A 526 -14.16 30.95 -3.56
C LYS A 526 -13.09 31.81 -2.89
N ALA A 527 -12.42 31.28 -1.86
CA ALA A 527 -11.30 31.94 -1.19
C ALA A 527 -9.97 31.81 -1.95
N GLY A 528 -9.93 31.01 -3.03
CA GLY A 528 -8.75 30.79 -3.85
C GLY A 528 -7.82 29.67 -3.34
N LEU A 529 -8.30 28.79 -2.46
CA LEU A 529 -7.60 27.55 -2.11
C LEU A 529 -7.62 26.59 -3.31
N MET A 530 -6.54 25.83 -3.47
CA MET A 530 -6.37 24.89 -4.57
C MET A 530 -5.49 23.69 -4.17
N ALA A 531 -5.42 22.70 -5.07
CA ALA A 531 -4.50 21.58 -4.92
C ALA A 531 -3.05 22.07 -4.77
N GLY A 532 -2.29 21.44 -3.88
CA GLY A 532 -0.91 21.81 -3.56
C GLY A 532 -0.77 22.90 -2.49
N ASP A 533 -1.88 23.51 -2.03
CA ASP A 533 -1.85 24.38 -0.85
C ASP A 533 -1.62 23.57 0.42
N ARG A 534 -0.72 24.04 1.26
CA ARG A 534 -0.50 23.49 2.60
C ARG A 534 -0.97 24.47 3.66
N ILE A 535 -2.09 24.17 4.31
CA ILE A 535 -2.64 25.00 5.38
C ILE A 535 -1.77 24.89 6.63
N MET A 536 -1.17 26.01 7.04
CA MET A 536 -0.33 26.12 8.24
C MET A 536 -1.08 26.71 9.43
N LYS A 537 -2.07 27.58 9.17
CA LYS A 537 -2.93 28.16 10.22
C LYS A 537 -4.37 28.32 9.77
N TRP A 538 -5.29 28.12 10.71
CA TRP A 538 -6.72 28.36 10.57
C TRP A 538 -7.21 29.23 11.73
N GLY A 539 -7.43 30.52 11.48
CA GLY A 539 -7.62 31.51 12.52
C GLY A 539 -6.36 31.64 13.38
N GLU A 540 -6.53 31.56 14.69
CA GLU A 540 -5.42 31.56 15.66
C GLU A 540 -4.78 30.18 15.85
N LYS A 541 -5.37 29.12 15.30
CA LYS A 541 -4.87 27.75 15.48
C LYS A 541 -3.80 27.42 14.44
N THR A 542 -2.65 26.95 14.91
CA THR A 542 -1.64 26.28 14.08
C THR A 542 -2.13 24.88 13.70
N ILE A 543 -2.03 24.55 12.42
CA ILE A 543 -2.33 23.22 11.90
C ILE A 543 -1.01 22.47 11.81
N GLY A 544 -0.86 21.44 12.63
CA GLY A 544 0.36 20.62 12.71
C GLY A 544 0.35 19.46 11.73
N SER A 545 -0.82 18.90 11.45
CA SER A 545 -0.96 17.72 10.59
C SER A 545 -2.41 17.53 10.13
N ILE A 546 -2.68 16.42 9.44
CA ILE A 546 -4.02 16.07 8.99
C ILE A 546 -4.99 15.73 10.13
N GLU A 547 -4.49 15.25 11.27
CA GLU A 547 -5.28 14.96 12.46
C GLU A 547 -5.95 16.23 13.02
N ASP A 548 -5.37 17.41 12.77
CA ASP A 548 -5.95 18.70 13.18
C ASP A 548 -7.16 19.12 12.34
N ILE A 549 -7.52 18.39 11.27
CA ILE A 549 -8.60 18.78 10.38
C ILE A 549 -9.96 18.90 11.09
N GLN A 550 -10.20 18.11 12.14
CA GLN A 550 -11.44 18.21 12.91
C GLN A 550 -11.58 19.59 13.56
N SER A 551 -10.49 20.16 14.05
CA SER A 551 -10.48 21.47 14.70
C SER A 551 -10.81 22.64 13.77
N ILE A 552 -10.61 22.47 12.46
CA ILE A 552 -11.02 23.43 11.43
C ILE A 552 -12.55 23.53 11.40
N PHE A 553 -13.25 22.41 11.61
CA PHE A 553 -14.71 22.35 11.56
C PHE A 553 -15.37 22.61 12.91
N GLU A 554 -14.75 22.22 14.02
CA GLU A 554 -15.28 22.45 15.37
C GLU A 554 -15.39 23.93 15.74
N ASN A 555 -14.42 24.74 15.30
CA ASN A 555 -14.35 26.17 15.62
C ASN A 555 -14.90 27.09 14.52
N ALA A 556 -15.39 26.51 13.42
CA ALA A 556 -15.91 27.29 12.30
C ALA A 556 -17.38 27.64 12.50
N GLU A 557 -17.69 28.94 12.44
CA GLU A 557 -19.05 29.47 12.49
C GLU A 557 -19.54 29.80 11.07
N PRO A 558 -20.78 29.43 10.69
CA PRO A 558 -21.37 29.82 9.41
C PRO A 558 -21.34 31.34 9.20
N GLY A 559 -20.89 31.76 8.02
CA GLY A 559 -20.86 33.17 7.61
C GLY A 559 -19.78 34.02 8.30
N LYS A 560 -18.99 33.46 9.22
CA LYS A 560 -17.89 34.18 9.89
C LYS A 560 -16.58 33.96 9.15
N PRO A 561 -15.97 35.01 8.57
CA PRO A 561 -14.71 34.87 7.84
C PRO A 561 -13.56 34.46 8.79
N VAL A 562 -12.75 33.50 8.35
CA VAL A 562 -11.57 33.01 9.07
C VAL A 562 -10.33 33.25 8.22
N LYS A 563 -9.28 33.85 8.81
CA LYS A 563 -7.98 33.97 8.15
C LYS A 563 -7.30 32.60 8.08
N VAL A 564 -6.83 32.24 6.90
CA VAL A 564 -6.13 30.98 6.62
C VAL A 564 -4.77 31.31 6.05
N VAL A 565 -3.73 30.72 6.63
CA VAL A 565 -2.36 30.86 6.16
C VAL A 565 -1.98 29.57 5.47
N VAL A 566 -1.61 29.64 4.19
CA VAL A 566 -1.14 28.49 3.41
C VAL A 566 0.26 28.72 2.88
N VAL A 567 0.99 27.63 2.67
CA VAL A 567 2.23 27.63 1.90
C VAL A 567 1.92 27.07 0.51
N ARG A 568 2.18 27.88 -0.53
CA ARG A 568 2.02 27.51 -1.94
C ARG A 568 3.34 27.78 -2.64
N ASN A 569 3.93 26.76 -3.28
CA ASN A 569 5.23 26.87 -3.96
C ASN A 569 6.32 27.52 -3.07
N GLY A 570 6.35 27.16 -1.78
CA GLY A 570 7.31 27.66 -0.80
C GLY A 570 7.06 29.09 -0.29
N LYS A 571 5.99 29.76 -0.72
CA LYS A 571 5.62 31.11 -0.26
C LYS A 571 4.40 31.06 0.65
N GLU A 572 4.44 31.81 1.74
CA GLU A 572 3.31 31.99 2.63
C GLU A 572 2.28 32.95 2.00
N ILE A 573 1.02 32.51 1.94
CA ILE A 573 -0.11 33.26 1.40
C ILE A 573 -1.18 33.27 2.49
N THR A 574 -1.64 34.47 2.86
CA THR A 574 -2.78 34.63 3.75
C THR A 574 -4.03 34.91 2.92
N MET A 575 -5.10 34.16 3.16
CA MET A 575 -6.41 34.36 2.56
C MET A 575 -7.52 34.29 3.61
N THR A 576 -8.74 34.58 3.20
CA THR A 576 -9.91 34.56 4.09
C THR A 576 -10.93 33.58 3.55
N VAL A 577 -11.26 32.56 4.34
CA VAL A 577 -12.29 31.57 4.01
C VAL A 577 -13.52 31.87 4.86
N THR A 578 -14.69 31.95 4.24
CA THR A 578 -15.97 32.17 4.95
C THR A 578 -16.79 30.88 4.92
N PRO A 579 -16.78 30.06 5.99
CA PRO A 579 -17.53 28.81 6.01
C PRO A 579 -19.03 29.04 5.75
N GLU A 580 -19.66 28.18 4.97
CA GLU A 580 -21.09 28.27 4.67
C GLU A 580 -21.89 27.41 5.65
N GLY A 581 -23.04 27.88 6.13
CA GLY A 581 -23.93 27.08 6.96
C GLY A 581 -24.63 25.99 6.16
N ILE A 582 -24.75 24.79 6.72
CA ILE A 582 -25.57 23.73 6.14
C ILE A 582 -27.00 23.95 6.65
N GLY A 583 -27.87 24.51 5.81
CA GLY A 583 -29.23 24.88 6.21
C GLY A 583 -30.12 23.67 6.54
N VAL A 584 -30.63 23.63 7.78
CA VAL A 584 -31.85 22.89 8.14
C VAL A 584 -33.02 23.81 7.79
N GLN A 585 -33.84 23.46 6.80
CA GLN A 585 -35.15 24.10 6.65
C GLN A 585 -36.14 23.42 7.57
N ALA A 586 -36.80 24.23 8.41
CA ALA A 586 -37.88 23.84 9.28
C ALA A 586 -39.20 23.75 8.49
N ALA A 587 -39.84 22.59 8.53
CA ALA A 587 -41.28 22.35 8.63
C ALA A 587 -41.53 20.85 8.75
#